data_AF-A0A9E5FPQ3-F1
#
_entry.id   AF-A0A9E5FPQ3-F1
#
_cell.length_a   1.000
_cell.length_b   1.000
_cell.length_c   1.000
_cell.angle_alpha   90.00
_cell.angle_beta   90.00
_cell.angle_gamma   90.00
#
_symmetry.space_group_name_H-M   'P 1'
#
loop_
_entity.id
_entity.type
_entity.pdbx_description
1 polymer ?
#
loop_
_entity_poly.entity_id
_entity_poly.type
_entity_poly.pdbx_seq_one_letter_code
_entity_poly.pdbx_strand_id
1 'polypeptide(L)'
;PQSAIWDLKHQVHISRLGQRVRVSGSYELDGDPDDQDTSSLKILYKTLQDWFPGAAQLDQSTQVWKGARPTLADGLPVVGASGIKGVWLNFGHGNLGWTLAMGSANVIARQISERHVSLNMEHFGIHRF
;
A
#
# COMPACT_ATOMS: atom_id res chain seq x y z
N PRO A 1 -19.53 -9.70 1.89
CA PRO A 1 -19.44 -8.21 1.93
C PRO A 1 -20.06 -7.54 0.69
N GLN A 2 -21.03 -6.63 0.87
CA GLN A 2 -21.49 -5.70 -0.20
C GLN A 2 -20.58 -4.47 -0.33
N SER A 3 -19.83 -4.14 0.73
CA SER A 3 -18.82 -3.08 0.78
C SER A 3 -17.52 -3.59 1.40
N ALA A 4 -16.45 -2.81 1.29
CA ALA A 4 -15.22 -3.06 2.04
C ALA A 4 -15.46 -2.80 3.54
N ILE A 5 -14.91 -3.66 4.39
CA ILE A 5 -14.93 -3.50 5.85
C ILE A 5 -13.49 -3.48 6.35
N TRP A 6 -13.26 -2.68 7.40
CA TRP A 6 -12.03 -2.66 8.14
C TRP A 6 -12.29 -3.08 9.60
N ASP A 7 -11.75 -4.25 9.98
CA ASP A 7 -11.69 -4.69 11.36
C ASP A 7 -10.57 -3.91 12.06
N LEU A 8 -10.96 -2.96 12.91
CA LEU A 8 -10.04 -2.11 13.66
C LEU A 8 -9.24 -2.88 14.73
N LYS A 9 -9.80 -3.97 15.28
CA LYS A 9 -9.17 -4.74 16.36
C LYS A 9 -7.96 -5.51 15.84
N HIS A 10 -8.12 -6.14 14.69
CA HIS A 10 -7.10 -6.98 14.06
C HIS A 10 -6.37 -6.26 12.93
N GLN A 11 -6.78 -5.04 12.58
CA GLN A 11 -6.24 -4.25 11.47
C GLN A 11 -6.34 -4.99 10.11
N VAL A 12 -7.50 -5.64 9.88
CA VAL A 12 -7.75 -6.45 8.69
C VAL A 12 -8.80 -5.79 7.80
N HIS A 13 -8.51 -5.67 6.52
CA HIS A 13 -9.44 -5.23 5.49
C HIS A 13 -10.02 -6.43 4.75
N ILE A 14 -11.35 -6.46 4.60
CA ILE A 14 -12.09 -7.46 3.84
C ILE A 14 -12.84 -6.76 2.71
N SER A 15 -12.62 -7.18 1.47
CA SER A 15 -13.26 -6.59 0.29
C SER A 15 -13.73 -7.67 -0.68
N ARG A 16 -14.95 -7.54 -1.22
CA ARG A 16 -15.45 -8.41 -2.29
C ARG A 16 -14.98 -7.87 -3.65
N LEU A 17 -14.37 -8.73 -4.46
CA LEU A 17 -13.88 -8.43 -5.80
C LEU A 17 -14.54 -9.39 -6.80
N GLY A 18 -15.74 -9.04 -7.27
CA GLY A 18 -16.56 -9.94 -8.08
C GLY A 18 -16.94 -11.20 -7.30
N GLN A 19 -16.53 -12.37 -7.80
CA GLN A 19 -16.76 -13.67 -7.13
C GLN A 19 -15.69 -14.05 -6.10
N ARG A 20 -14.71 -13.17 -5.85
CA ARG A 20 -13.64 -13.42 -4.88
C ARG A 20 -13.78 -12.51 -3.67
N VAL A 21 -13.19 -12.93 -2.56
CA VAL A 21 -12.96 -12.08 -1.39
C VAL A 21 -11.45 -11.88 -1.25
N ARG A 22 -11.04 -10.62 -1.09
CA ARG A 22 -9.68 -10.27 -0.68
C ARG A 22 -9.69 -9.95 0.81
N VAL A 23 -8.79 -10.57 1.53
CA VAL A 23 -8.52 -10.29 2.94
C VAL A 23 -7.07 -9.88 3.03
N SER A 24 -6.83 -8.70 3.59
CA SER A 24 -5.49 -8.12 3.66
C SER A 24 -5.30 -7.42 4.98
N GLY A 25 -4.11 -7.53 5.54
CA GLY A 25 -3.74 -6.95 6.82
C GLY A 25 -2.30 -7.34 7.10
N SER A 26 -1.94 -7.32 8.37
CA SER A 26 -0.56 -7.49 8.83
C SER A 26 0.39 -6.41 8.29
N TYR A 27 1.36 -6.09 9.15
CA TYR A 27 2.46 -5.19 8.85
C TYR A 27 3.66 -5.69 9.61
N GLU A 28 4.73 -5.98 8.87
CA GLU A 28 5.99 -6.45 9.41
C GLU A 28 7.06 -5.42 9.06
N LEU A 29 7.91 -5.10 10.03
CA LEU A 29 9.12 -4.31 9.82
C LEU A 29 10.27 -5.29 9.62
N ASP A 30 11.12 -5.05 8.62
CA ASP A 30 12.33 -5.82 8.35
C ASP A 30 12.11 -7.33 8.09
N GLY A 31 10.91 -7.70 7.61
CA GLY A 31 10.59 -9.08 7.28
C GLY A 31 11.14 -9.49 5.91
N ASP A 32 11.55 -10.76 5.79
CA ASP A 32 11.88 -11.36 4.50
C ASP A 32 10.62 -11.37 3.60
N PRO A 33 10.66 -10.77 2.40
CA PRO A 33 9.53 -10.77 1.48
C PRO A 33 9.08 -12.17 1.05
N ASP A 34 9.99 -13.15 1.05
CA ASP A 34 9.72 -14.52 0.64
C ASP A 34 9.24 -15.40 1.81
N ASP A 35 9.43 -14.95 3.05
CA ASP A 35 8.89 -15.64 4.23
C ASP A 35 7.42 -15.28 4.46
N GLN A 36 6.57 -16.29 4.28
CA GLN A 36 5.16 -16.19 4.59
C GLN A 36 4.92 -16.60 6.05
N ASP A 37 4.87 -15.60 6.93
CA ASP A 37 4.48 -15.82 8.32
C ASP A 37 3.07 -16.42 8.40
N THR A 38 3.03 -17.71 8.76
CA THR A 38 1.79 -18.46 8.93
C THR A 38 0.90 -17.89 10.04
N SER A 39 1.46 -17.12 10.99
CA SER A 39 0.70 -16.49 12.07
C SER A 39 -0.19 -15.35 11.56
N SER A 40 0.36 -14.49 10.70
CA SER A 40 -0.40 -13.43 10.01
C SER A 40 -1.57 -13.99 9.20
N LEU A 41 -1.34 -15.08 8.45
CA LEU A 41 -2.39 -15.74 7.66
C LEU A 41 -3.53 -16.29 8.53
N LYS A 42 -3.21 -16.87 9.69
CA LYS A 42 -4.23 -17.35 10.64
C LYS A 42 -5.15 -16.22 11.10
N ILE A 43 -4.61 -15.04 11.35
CA ILE A 43 -5.41 -13.86 11.73
C ILE A 43 -6.35 -13.47 10.59
N LEU A 44 -5.85 -13.38 9.35
CA LEU A 44 -6.67 -13.03 8.18
C LEU A 44 -7.85 -14.01 8.00
N TYR A 45 -7.59 -15.33 8.05
CA TYR A 45 -8.63 -16.34 7.91
C TYR A 45 -9.62 -16.33 9.06
N LYS A 46 -9.13 -16.16 10.30
CA LYS A 46 -9.99 -16.04 11.46
C LYS A 46 -10.92 -14.83 11.34
N THR A 47 -10.39 -13.65 11.00
CA THR A 47 -11.21 -12.45 10.86
C THR A 47 -12.25 -12.59 9.75
N LEU A 48 -11.89 -13.22 8.62
CA LEU A 48 -12.85 -13.53 7.56
C LEU A 48 -13.99 -14.41 8.08
N GLN A 49 -13.67 -15.48 8.78
CA GLN A 49 -14.67 -16.43 9.29
C GLN A 49 -15.55 -15.82 10.40
N ASP A 50 -14.98 -14.95 11.25
CA ASP A 50 -15.72 -14.24 12.30
C ASP A 50 -16.76 -13.27 11.70
N TRP A 51 -16.38 -12.50 10.68
CA TRP A 51 -17.27 -11.50 10.08
C TRP A 51 -18.22 -12.09 9.02
N PHE A 52 -17.75 -13.07 8.26
CA PHE A 52 -18.45 -13.61 7.09
C PHE A 52 -18.31 -15.14 7.03
N PRO A 53 -18.93 -15.88 7.97
CA PRO A 53 -18.83 -17.33 8.00
C PRO A 53 -19.31 -17.95 6.69
N GLY A 54 -18.48 -18.81 6.09
CA GLY A 54 -18.80 -19.51 4.85
C GLY A 54 -18.75 -18.65 3.57
N ALA A 55 -18.26 -17.41 3.64
CA ALA A 55 -18.21 -16.52 2.48
C ALA A 55 -17.09 -16.82 1.47
N ALA A 56 -16.16 -17.72 1.81
CA ALA A 56 -15.10 -18.18 0.92
C ALA A 56 -14.80 -19.65 1.18
N GLN A 57 -14.46 -20.38 0.11
CA GLN A 57 -13.87 -21.71 0.20
C GLN A 57 -12.35 -21.53 0.25
N LEU A 58 -11.72 -21.95 1.36
CA LEU A 58 -10.28 -21.90 1.53
C LEU A 58 -9.70 -23.24 1.06
N ASP A 59 -9.33 -23.30 -0.21
CA ASP A 59 -8.74 -24.49 -0.84
C ASP A 59 -7.40 -24.19 -1.52
N GLN A 60 -6.88 -25.13 -2.31
CA GLN A 60 -5.61 -24.99 -3.02
C GLN A 60 -5.61 -23.86 -4.08
N SER A 61 -6.77 -23.35 -4.49
CA SER A 61 -6.88 -22.21 -5.38
C SER A 61 -6.73 -20.86 -4.67
N THR A 62 -6.66 -20.86 -3.33
CA THR A 62 -6.49 -19.65 -2.52
C THR A 62 -5.16 -18.97 -2.84
N GLN A 63 -5.24 -17.75 -3.34
CA GLN A 63 -4.06 -16.93 -3.65
C GLN A 63 -3.53 -16.29 -2.37
N VAL A 64 -2.32 -16.66 -2.00
CA VAL A 64 -1.59 -16.06 -0.87
C VAL A 64 -0.35 -15.37 -1.40
N TRP A 65 -0.15 -14.12 -1.00
CA TRP A 65 1.05 -13.36 -1.33
C TRP A 65 1.39 -12.38 -0.22
N LYS A 66 2.68 -12.03 -0.17
CA LYS A 66 3.25 -10.96 0.64
C LYS A 66 3.84 -9.92 -0.30
N GLY A 67 3.96 -8.68 0.15
CA GLY A 67 4.52 -7.61 -0.66
C GLY A 67 5.17 -6.54 0.20
N ALA A 68 6.39 -6.17 -0.15
CA ALA A 68 7.10 -5.06 0.47
C ALA A 68 6.41 -3.73 0.13
N ARG A 69 6.32 -2.83 1.11
CA ARG A 69 5.77 -1.48 0.96
C ARG A 69 6.87 -0.48 1.32
N PRO A 70 7.64 0.03 0.34
CA PRO A 70 8.66 1.03 0.61
C PRO A 70 8.03 2.21 1.34
N THR A 71 8.48 2.43 2.58
CA THR A 71 7.95 3.43 3.49
C THR A 71 9.14 4.16 4.11
N LEU A 72 9.09 5.48 4.12
CA LEU A 72 10.13 6.31 4.72
C LEU A 72 9.84 6.56 6.20
N ALA A 73 10.88 6.95 6.96
CA ALA A 73 10.79 7.12 8.41
C ALA A 73 9.76 8.17 8.84
N ASP A 74 9.53 9.19 8.01
CA ASP A 74 8.53 10.25 8.22
C ASP A 74 7.12 9.89 7.68
N GLY A 75 6.98 8.73 7.04
CA GLY A 75 5.73 8.27 6.43
C GLY A 75 5.30 9.01 5.15
N LEU A 76 6.06 10.01 4.69
CA LEU A 76 5.76 10.76 3.48
C LEU A 76 6.52 10.17 2.28
N PRO A 77 5.95 10.16 1.06
CA PRO A 77 6.70 9.76 -0.13
C PRO A 77 7.78 10.80 -0.48
N VAL A 78 8.79 10.38 -1.23
CA VAL A 78 9.69 11.29 -1.95
C VAL A 78 9.17 11.45 -3.37
N VAL A 79 8.81 12.70 -3.72
CA VAL A 79 8.26 13.10 -5.01
C VAL A 79 8.94 14.39 -5.44
N GLY A 80 9.79 14.33 -6.48
CA GLY A 80 10.40 15.52 -7.07
C GLY A 80 11.80 15.30 -7.63
N ALA A 81 12.53 16.39 -7.85
CA ALA A 81 13.90 16.34 -8.35
C ALA A 81 14.84 15.67 -7.34
N SER A 82 15.81 14.88 -7.84
CA SER A 82 16.83 14.25 -6.99
C SER A 82 18.01 15.17 -6.63
N GLY A 83 18.11 16.33 -7.28
CA GLY A 83 19.32 17.17 -7.29
C GLY A 83 20.31 16.83 -8.41
N ILE A 84 20.15 15.68 -9.08
CA ILE A 84 20.92 15.29 -10.27
C ILE A 84 20.11 15.63 -11.53
N LYS A 85 20.74 16.33 -12.49
CA LYS A 85 20.08 16.74 -13.73
C LYS A 85 19.47 15.54 -14.46
N GLY A 86 18.17 15.62 -14.73
CA GLY A 86 17.43 14.59 -15.47
C GLY A 86 16.98 13.40 -14.64
N VAL A 87 17.25 13.37 -13.32
CA VAL A 87 16.83 12.28 -12.43
C VAL A 87 15.69 12.76 -11.52
N TRP A 88 14.59 12.02 -11.52
CA TRP A 88 13.37 12.31 -10.78
C TRP A 88 13.02 11.15 -9.85
N LEU A 89 12.49 11.48 -8.68
CA LEU A 89 12.18 10.53 -7.62
C LEU A 89 10.67 10.45 -7.42
N ASN A 90 10.17 9.22 -7.32
CA ASN A 90 8.77 8.91 -7.04
C ASN A 90 8.68 7.59 -6.27
N PHE A 91 8.95 7.62 -4.97
CA PHE A 91 8.97 6.39 -4.16
C PHE A 91 8.57 6.64 -2.70
N GLY A 92 8.46 5.57 -1.92
CA GLY A 92 8.22 5.70 -0.47
C GLY A 92 6.76 5.90 -0.07
N HIS A 93 5.79 5.62 -0.95
CA HIS A 93 4.37 5.88 -0.71
C HIS A 93 3.69 4.92 0.29
N GLY A 94 4.40 3.92 0.81
CA GLY A 94 3.86 2.96 1.77
C GLY A 94 2.55 2.31 1.32
N ASN A 95 1.55 2.29 2.19
CA ASN A 95 0.21 1.76 1.92
C ASN A 95 -0.67 2.67 1.04
N LEU A 96 -0.24 3.92 0.80
CA LEU A 96 -1.00 4.92 0.04
C LEU A 96 -0.55 5.02 -1.43
N GLY A 97 0.33 4.14 -1.89
CA GLY A 97 0.86 4.16 -3.27
C GLY A 97 -0.22 4.26 -4.34
N TRP A 98 -1.29 3.47 -4.22
CA TRP A 98 -2.38 3.52 -5.21
C TRP A 98 -3.20 4.81 -5.13
N THR A 99 -3.49 5.28 -3.91
CA THR A 99 -4.20 6.54 -3.67
C THR A 99 -3.43 7.75 -4.20
N LEU A 100 -2.10 7.75 -4.05
CA LEU A 100 -1.25 8.90 -4.37
C LEU A 100 -0.62 8.84 -5.77
N ALA A 101 -0.78 7.73 -6.50
CA ALA A 101 -0.09 7.48 -7.77
C ALA A 101 -0.29 8.61 -8.80
N MET A 102 -1.55 8.93 -9.10
CA MET A 102 -1.89 9.93 -10.12
C MET A 102 -1.45 11.34 -9.72
N GLY A 103 -1.61 11.71 -8.44
CA GLY A 103 -1.17 13.00 -7.93
C GLY A 103 0.35 13.16 -8.02
N SER A 104 1.10 12.14 -7.59
CA SER A 104 2.56 12.14 -7.61
C SER A 104 3.10 12.20 -9.05
N ALA A 105 2.52 11.41 -9.95
CA ALA A 105 2.86 11.43 -11.38
C ALA A 105 2.58 12.80 -12.02
N ASN A 106 1.44 13.43 -11.69
CA ASN A 106 1.11 14.76 -12.20
C ASN A 106 2.12 15.80 -11.74
N VAL A 107 2.49 15.80 -10.46
CA VAL A 107 3.51 16.71 -9.91
C VAL A 107 4.83 16.58 -10.68
N ILE A 108 5.34 15.36 -10.83
CA ILE A 108 6.62 15.11 -11.52
C ILE A 108 6.53 15.52 -12.98
N ALA A 109 5.46 15.15 -13.70
CA ALA A 109 5.28 15.53 -15.10
C ALA A 109 5.28 17.06 -15.28
N ARG A 110 4.67 17.81 -14.35
CA ARG A 110 4.67 19.27 -14.36
C ARG A 110 6.06 19.84 -14.07
N GLN A 111 6.78 19.31 -13.08
CA GLN A 111 8.15 19.74 -12.79
C GLN A 111 9.10 19.47 -13.97
N ILE A 112 8.99 18.30 -14.63
CA ILE A 112 9.73 17.96 -15.85
C ILE A 112 9.44 18.94 -16.98
N SER A 113 8.18 19.34 -17.13
CA SER A 113 7.73 20.25 -18.19
C SER A 113 7.87 21.73 -17.83
N GLU A 114 8.55 22.06 -16.73
CA GLU A 114 8.69 23.43 -16.20
C GLU A 114 7.35 24.16 -16.00
N ARG A 115 6.31 23.40 -15.62
CA ARG A 115 4.97 23.93 -15.34
C ARG A 115 4.74 24.11 -13.85
N HIS A 116 4.01 25.17 -13.50
CA HIS A 116 3.65 25.50 -12.12
C HIS A 116 2.93 24.34 -11.40
N VAL A 117 3.42 23.89 -10.25
CA VAL A 117 2.72 22.93 -9.36
C VAL A 117 1.94 23.72 -8.31
N SER A 118 0.63 23.48 -8.18
CA SER A 118 -0.22 24.22 -7.24
C SER A 118 -0.16 23.73 -5.79
N LEU A 119 0.47 22.58 -5.56
CA LEU A 119 0.67 22.00 -4.23
C LEU A 119 1.98 22.50 -3.63
N ASN A 120 2.00 22.72 -2.31
CA ASN A 120 3.27 22.94 -1.61
C ASN A 120 4.07 21.64 -1.59
N MET A 121 5.25 21.64 -2.24
CA MET A 121 6.12 20.47 -2.38
C MET A 121 7.29 20.42 -1.40
N GLU A 122 7.40 21.39 -0.49
CA GLU A 122 8.53 21.56 0.45
C GLU A 122 8.91 20.26 1.18
N HIS A 123 7.91 19.53 1.68
CA HIS A 123 8.10 18.33 2.50
C HIS A 123 8.17 17.02 1.70
N PHE A 124 8.13 17.08 0.36
CA PHE A 124 8.15 15.89 -0.50
C PHE A 124 9.48 15.69 -1.24
N GLY A 125 10.39 16.69 -1.19
CA GLY A 125 11.72 16.58 -1.77
C GLY A 125 12.65 15.66 -0.97
N ILE A 126 13.72 15.18 -1.61
CA ILE A 126 14.74 14.33 -0.96
C ILE A 126 15.59 15.08 0.07
N HIS A 127 15.73 16.40 -0.08
CA HIS A 127 16.55 17.27 0.78
C HIS A 127 16.04 17.46 2.21
N ARG A 128 14.92 16.81 2.58
CA ARG A 128 14.44 16.78 3.96
C ARG A 128 15.15 15.74 4.83
N PHE A 129 16.02 14.92 4.24
CA PHE A 129 16.88 13.95 4.89
C PHE A 129 18.35 14.36 4.77
#